data_AF-A0AAD5HTI2-F1
#
_entry.id   AF-A0AAD5HTI2-F1
#
_cell.length_a   1.000
_cell.length_b   1.000
_cell.length_c   1.000
_cell.angle_alpha   90.00
_cell.angle_beta   90.00
_cell.angle_gamma   90.00
#
_symmetry.space_group_name_H-M   'P 1'
#
loop_
_entity.id
_entity.type
_entity.pdbx_description
1 polymer ?
#
loop_
_entity_poly.entity_id
_entity_poly.type
_entity_poly.pdbx_seq_one_letter_code
_entity_poly.pdbx_strand_id
1 'polypeptide(L)'
;MVEQQISPRPSPQPANLTSLPIDILVQILDYFREYQFLDENRIQWENWWGQGPDETICSLRLTCRHLHDLASPLLFPVLKVDFEGKSLRRIEELLRNRHIASGVLGLHITLEYRPAEFVADLAKFVKIKDAALVHILESPSRLSGLSIYFGNGTPWLQKVSVEQTHNQTAMRRAWDNVIKGKDADEPDEQVQAYQRILLQSHKEYARLHEVQLQMIEKGTFVNTLASLLPKGQQPLSLSIRGFKYEDEVDFMDKYWEAF
;
A
#
# COMPACT_ATOMS: atom_id res chain seq x y z
N MET A 1 24.70 -25.92 71.47
CA MET A 1 24.54 -26.25 70.04
C MET A 1 23.27 -25.57 69.56
N VAL A 2 23.39 -24.62 68.64
CA VAL A 2 22.24 -23.89 68.07
C VAL A 2 22.01 -24.48 66.68
N GLU A 3 20.87 -25.14 66.48
CA GLU A 3 20.43 -25.59 65.16
C GLU A 3 20.05 -24.37 64.31
N GLN A 4 20.77 -24.17 63.21
CA GLN A 4 20.38 -23.21 62.19
C GLN A 4 19.23 -23.81 61.38
N GLN A 5 18.04 -23.23 61.51
CA GLN A 5 16.92 -23.48 60.61
C GLN A 5 17.27 -23.00 59.20
N ILE A 6 17.49 -23.96 58.30
CA ILE A 6 17.63 -23.71 56.87
C ILE A 6 16.23 -23.39 56.34
N SER A 7 16.00 -22.12 56.00
CA SER A 7 14.77 -21.68 55.35
C SER A 7 14.61 -22.39 54.00
N PRO A 8 13.43 -22.93 53.65
CA PRO A 8 13.24 -23.64 52.40
C PRO A 8 13.44 -22.69 51.21
N ARG A 9 14.25 -23.12 50.24
CA ARG A 9 14.47 -22.41 48.97
C ARG A 9 13.10 -22.16 48.32
N PRO A 10 12.75 -20.91 47.94
CA PRO A 10 11.51 -20.68 47.21
C PRO A 10 11.57 -21.50 45.92
N SER A 11 10.57 -22.37 45.73
CA SER A 11 10.39 -23.15 44.52
C SER A 11 10.38 -22.19 43.32
N PRO A 12 11.11 -22.48 42.21
CA PRO A 12 11.10 -21.60 41.05
C PRO A 12 9.66 -21.47 40.56
N GLN A 13 9.10 -20.26 40.66
CA GLN A 13 7.80 -19.99 40.07
C GLN A 13 7.87 -20.30 38.58
N PRO A 14 6.82 -20.90 37.99
CA PRO A 14 6.80 -21.16 36.56
C PRO A 14 6.99 -19.83 35.83
N ALA A 15 8.07 -19.73 35.06
CA ALA A 15 8.39 -18.54 34.29
C ALA A 15 7.27 -18.31 33.27
N ASN A 16 6.40 -17.34 33.56
CA ASN A 16 5.35 -16.93 32.66
C ASN A 16 5.79 -15.63 32.00
N LEU A 17 5.53 -15.47 30.71
CA LEU A 17 5.82 -14.23 29.98
C LEU A 17 5.21 -13.01 30.70
N THR A 18 4.02 -13.17 31.29
CA THR A 18 3.31 -12.11 32.04
C THR A 18 3.92 -11.74 33.39
N SER A 19 4.85 -12.55 33.93
CA SER A 19 5.58 -12.23 35.17
C SER A 19 6.88 -11.47 34.93
N LEU A 20 7.24 -11.22 33.66
CA LEU A 20 8.42 -10.42 33.31
C LEU A 20 8.17 -8.93 33.57
N PRO A 21 9.22 -8.16 33.93
CA PRO A 21 9.14 -6.70 33.96
C PRO A 21 8.73 -6.13 32.60
N ILE A 22 8.00 -5.00 32.62
CA ILE A 22 7.51 -4.33 31.41
C ILE A 22 8.64 -3.99 30.43
N ASP A 23 9.80 -3.56 30.93
CA ASP A 23 10.94 -3.19 30.09
C ASP A 23 11.48 -4.38 29.28
N ILE A 24 11.46 -5.58 29.88
CA ILE A 24 11.86 -6.82 29.20
C ILE A 24 10.83 -7.21 28.15
N LEU A 25 9.54 -7.05 28.45
CA LEU A 25 8.47 -7.30 27.47
C LEU A 25 8.53 -6.34 26.30
N VAL A 26 8.82 -5.05 26.54
CA VAL A 26 9.03 -4.06 25.48
C VAL A 26 10.23 -4.45 24.61
N GLN A 27 11.36 -4.85 25.21
CA GLN A 27 12.52 -5.31 24.46
C GLN A 27 12.22 -6.55 23.61
N ILE A 28 11.46 -7.52 24.15
CA ILE A 28 11.02 -8.70 23.39
C ILE A 28 10.14 -8.27 22.23
N LEU A 29 9.20 -7.37 22.46
CA LEU A 29 8.26 -6.89 21.44
C LEU A 29 8.95 -6.04 20.37
N ASP A 30 10.01 -5.33 20.72
CA ASP A 30 10.79 -4.52 19.78
C ASP A 30 11.51 -5.38 18.72
N TYR A 31 11.79 -6.66 18.99
CA TYR A 31 12.29 -7.58 17.95
C TYR A 31 11.32 -7.79 16.79
N PHE A 32 10.03 -7.55 17.01
CA PHE A 32 9.01 -7.62 15.95
C PHE A 32 8.84 -6.28 15.22
N ARG A 33 9.51 -5.20 15.64
CA ARG A 33 9.57 -4.01 14.81
C ARG A 33 10.39 -4.36 13.57
N GLU A 34 9.79 -4.21 12.41
CA GLU A 34 10.48 -4.42 11.14
C GLU A 34 11.60 -3.38 10.95
N TYR A 35 12.81 -3.71 11.40
CA TYR A 35 14.02 -2.89 11.24
C TYR A 35 14.41 -2.66 9.78
N GLN A 36 13.78 -3.36 8.83
CA GLN A 36 14.08 -3.19 7.41
C GLN A 36 13.72 -1.79 6.91
N PHE A 37 12.70 -1.15 7.50
CA PHE A 37 12.32 0.22 7.13
C PHE A 37 12.33 1.20 8.31
N LEU A 38 12.80 0.81 9.50
CA LEU A 38 12.89 1.66 10.68
C LEU A 38 14.33 1.78 11.17
N ASP A 39 14.87 2.99 11.15
CA ASP A 39 16.21 3.32 11.65
C ASP A 39 16.13 4.50 12.63
N GLU A 40 16.53 4.30 13.89
CA GLU A 40 16.42 5.29 14.96
C GLU A 40 15.02 5.97 15.07
N ASN A 41 13.94 5.20 14.86
CA ASN A 41 12.54 5.68 14.76
C ASN A 41 12.24 6.58 13.53
N ARG A 42 13.09 6.56 12.51
CA ARG A 42 12.85 7.17 11.20
C ARG A 42 12.45 6.11 10.19
N ILE A 43 11.47 6.44 9.37
CA ILE A 43 11.00 5.55 8.32
C ILE A 43 11.89 5.69 7.09
N GLN A 44 12.57 4.61 6.71
CA GLN A 44 13.27 4.44 5.45
C GLN A 44 12.26 4.04 4.36
N TRP A 45 11.65 5.05 3.73
CA TRP A 45 10.59 4.87 2.74
C TRP A 45 10.98 4.00 1.54
N GLU A 46 12.26 3.96 1.19
CA GLU A 46 12.81 3.14 0.09
C GLU A 46 12.69 1.63 0.36
N ASN A 47 12.71 1.24 1.64
CA ASN A 47 12.64 -0.15 2.07
C ASN A 47 11.22 -0.57 2.49
N TRP A 48 10.26 0.36 2.46
CA TRP A 48 8.88 0.07 2.84
C TRP A 48 8.07 -0.41 1.63
N TRP A 49 7.70 -1.69 1.65
CA TRP A 49 6.97 -2.36 0.56
C TRP A 49 5.46 -2.53 0.83
N GLY A 50 4.92 -1.86 1.86
CA GLY A 50 3.49 -1.93 2.16
C GLY A 50 3.04 -3.21 2.85
N GLN A 51 3.81 -3.68 3.84
CA GLN A 51 3.50 -4.90 4.57
C GLN A 51 2.23 -4.74 5.44
N GLY A 52 1.45 -5.82 5.51
CA GLY A 52 0.34 -5.94 6.44
C GLY A 52 0.84 -6.11 7.89
N PRO A 53 -0.08 -6.14 8.87
CA PRO A 53 0.33 -6.34 10.26
C PRO A 53 0.93 -7.74 10.45
N ASP A 54 2.00 -7.84 11.23
CA ASP A 54 2.63 -9.11 11.60
C ASP A 54 1.61 -10.01 12.34
N GLU A 55 1.41 -11.24 11.85
CA GLU A 55 0.47 -12.21 12.43
C GLU A 55 0.82 -12.59 13.87
N THR A 56 2.11 -12.57 14.23
CA THR A 56 2.60 -12.80 15.58
C THR A 56 2.18 -11.67 16.50
N ILE A 57 2.31 -10.41 16.07
CA ILE A 57 1.82 -9.25 16.81
C ILE A 57 0.30 -9.33 16.98
N CYS A 58 -0.42 -9.70 15.91
CA CYS A 58 -1.86 -9.90 15.98
C CYS A 58 -2.24 -10.95 17.05
N SER A 59 -1.54 -12.07 17.06
CA SER A 59 -1.76 -13.18 18.00
C SER A 59 -1.43 -12.78 19.44
N LEU A 60 -0.29 -12.12 19.66
CA LEU A 60 0.16 -11.65 20.98
C LEU A 60 -0.87 -10.74 21.64
N ARG A 61 -1.47 -9.82 20.87
CA ARG A 61 -2.52 -8.91 21.38
C ARG A 61 -3.79 -9.60 21.85
N LEU A 62 -4.06 -10.81 21.39
CA LEU A 62 -5.25 -11.59 21.75
C LEU A 62 -5.04 -12.45 23.00
N THR A 63 -3.81 -12.55 23.50
CA THR A 63 -3.49 -13.44 24.64
C THR A 63 -3.96 -12.89 25.98
N CYS A 64 -3.64 -11.63 26.30
CA CYS A 64 -4.04 -10.98 27.55
C CYS A 64 -4.04 -9.45 27.40
N ARG A 65 -4.65 -8.74 28.37
CA ARG A 65 -4.73 -7.28 28.35
C ARG A 65 -3.37 -6.59 28.35
N HIS A 66 -2.39 -7.14 29.08
CA HIS A 66 -1.07 -6.54 29.16
C HIS A 66 -0.34 -6.58 27.80
N LEU A 67 -0.41 -7.72 27.12
CA LEU A 67 0.15 -7.87 25.77
C LEU A 67 -0.68 -7.13 24.72
N HIS A 68 -2.00 -7.01 24.92
CA HIS A 68 -2.83 -6.11 24.10
C HIS A 68 -2.31 -4.68 24.14
N ASP A 69 -2.06 -4.15 25.34
CA ASP A 69 -1.63 -2.75 25.53
C ASP A 69 -0.25 -2.49 24.92
N LEU A 70 0.68 -3.45 25.05
CA LEU A 70 2.06 -3.32 24.57
C LEU A 70 2.23 -3.61 23.08
N ALA A 71 1.50 -4.58 22.51
CA ALA A 71 1.68 -5.00 21.13
C ALA A 71 0.76 -4.27 20.14
N SER A 72 -0.35 -3.67 20.60
CA SER A 72 -1.24 -2.89 19.73
C SER A 72 -0.57 -1.71 18.98
N PRO A 73 0.36 -0.95 19.60
CA PRO A 73 1.13 0.07 18.89
C PRO A 73 1.98 -0.48 17.73
N LEU A 74 2.37 -1.75 17.77
CA LEU A 74 3.28 -2.34 16.79
C LEU A 74 2.57 -2.83 15.51
N LEU A 75 1.23 -2.82 15.48
CA LEU A 75 0.47 -3.33 14.35
C LEU A 75 0.66 -2.54 13.07
N PHE A 76 0.69 -1.21 13.18
CA PHE A 76 0.66 -0.30 12.05
C PHE A 76 1.63 0.86 12.25
N PRO A 77 2.96 0.62 12.21
CA PRO A 77 3.94 1.69 12.30
C PRO A 77 3.80 2.71 11.16
N VAL A 78 3.33 2.26 10.00
CA VAL A 78 3.05 3.09 8.83
C VAL A 78 1.63 2.84 8.35
N LEU A 79 0.84 3.90 8.17
CA LEU A 79 -0.48 3.80 7.56
C LEU A 79 -0.43 4.29 6.12
N LYS A 80 -0.87 3.44 5.20
CA LYS A 80 -1.11 3.83 3.80
C LYS A 80 -2.47 4.49 3.67
N VAL A 81 -2.50 5.67 3.06
CA VAL A 81 -3.71 6.44 2.80
C VAL A 81 -3.77 6.73 1.31
N ASP A 82 -4.77 6.18 0.65
CA ASP A 82 -5.06 6.55 -0.74
C ASP A 82 -5.85 7.87 -0.73
N PHE A 83 -5.66 8.69 -1.76
CA PHE A 83 -6.42 9.92 -1.96
C PHE A 83 -7.87 9.63 -2.39
N GLU A 84 -8.62 8.98 -1.49
CA GLU A 84 -10.00 8.53 -1.64
C GLU A 84 -10.74 8.60 -0.29
N GLY A 85 -12.02 8.98 -0.32
CA GLY A 85 -12.86 9.08 0.89
C GLY A 85 -13.02 7.78 1.69
N LYS A 86 -12.97 6.60 1.05
CA LYS A 86 -13.02 5.31 1.78
C LYS A 86 -11.76 5.09 2.60
N SER A 87 -10.59 5.34 2.01
CA SER A 87 -9.30 5.24 2.68
C SER A 87 -9.21 6.25 3.84
N LEU A 88 -9.68 7.47 3.61
CA LEU A 88 -9.73 8.53 4.64
C LEU A 88 -10.64 8.18 5.83
N ARG A 89 -11.82 7.61 5.59
CA ARG A 89 -12.68 7.12 6.70
C ARG A 89 -12.04 5.97 7.46
N ARG A 90 -11.33 5.08 6.75
CA ARG A 90 -10.69 3.93 7.38
C ARG A 90 -9.55 4.36 8.31
N ILE A 91 -8.74 5.34 7.91
CA ILE A 91 -7.70 5.87 8.79
C ILE A 91 -8.29 6.60 10.00
N GLU A 92 -9.39 7.32 9.84
CA GLU A 92 -10.12 7.93 10.97
C GLU A 92 -10.57 6.87 11.98
N GLU A 93 -11.15 5.77 11.53
CA GLU A 93 -11.54 4.64 12.40
C GLU A 93 -10.34 4.04 13.15
N LEU A 94 -9.21 3.86 12.46
CA LEU A 94 -8.00 3.29 13.05
C LEU A 94 -7.37 4.23 14.09
N LEU A 95 -7.27 5.51 13.78
CA LEU A 95 -6.65 6.51 14.65
C LEU A 95 -7.53 6.90 15.85
N ARG A 96 -8.84 6.62 15.80
CA ARG A 96 -9.70 6.69 17.01
C ARG A 96 -9.29 5.67 18.07
N ASN A 97 -8.64 4.57 17.70
CA ASN A 97 -8.10 3.62 18.67
C ASN A 97 -6.75 4.13 19.22
N ARG A 98 -6.76 4.60 20.47
CA ARG A 98 -5.58 5.13 21.14
C ARG A 98 -4.34 4.23 21.10
N HIS A 99 -4.51 2.91 21.16
CA HIS A 99 -3.38 1.98 21.18
C HIS A 99 -2.75 1.82 19.80
N ILE A 100 -3.54 1.91 18.73
CA ILE A 100 -3.03 1.91 17.36
C ILE A 100 -2.39 3.27 17.09
N ALA A 101 -3.12 4.36 17.36
CA ALA A 101 -2.66 5.72 17.10
C ALA A 101 -1.33 6.05 17.82
N SER A 102 -1.09 5.50 19.02
CA SER A 102 0.17 5.72 19.74
C SER A 102 1.41 5.09 19.09
N GLY A 103 1.23 4.14 18.18
CA GLY A 103 2.34 3.45 17.51
C GLY A 103 2.55 3.85 16.05
N VAL A 104 1.71 4.72 15.50
CA VAL A 104 1.87 5.23 14.13
C VAL A 104 3.04 6.19 14.10
N LEU A 105 4.05 5.85 13.30
CA LEU A 105 5.27 6.65 13.09
C LEU A 105 5.23 7.44 11.79
N GLY A 106 4.41 7.00 10.82
CA GLY A 106 4.27 7.73 9.57
C GLY A 106 3.06 7.39 8.74
N LEU A 107 2.82 8.27 7.77
CA LEU A 107 1.73 8.20 6.81
C LEU A 107 2.31 8.15 5.40
N HIS A 108 1.88 7.14 4.63
CA HIS A 108 2.19 7.03 3.21
C HIS A 108 0.96 7.42 2.41
N ILE A 109 0.96 8.60 1.82
CA ILE A 109 -0.14 9.10 1.00
C ILE A 109 0.11 8.71 -0.45
N THR A 110 -0.75 7.86 -1.00
CA THR A 110 -0.77 7.55 -2.42
C THR A 110 -1.68 8.54 -3.14
N LEU A 111 -1.06 9.44 -3.89
CA LEU A 111 -1.70 10.48 -4.67
C LEU A 111 -1.77 10.07 -6.14
N GLU A 112 -2.64 9.11 -6.47
CA GLU A 112 -2.94 8.81 -7.87
C GLU A 112 -3.83 9.93 -8.43
N TYR A 113 -3.21 11.05 -8.80
CA TYR A 113 -3.89 12.20 -9.37
C TYR A 113 -4.54 11.79 -10.70
N ARG A 114 -5.78 12.22 -10.92
CA ARG A 114 -6.51 11.94 -12.15
C ARG A 114 -6.69 13.21 -12.96
N PRO A 115 -5.87 13.49 -13.99
CA PRO A 115 -6.03 14.68 -14.81
C PRO A 115 -7.38 14.73 -15.54
N ALA A 116 -7.97 15.93 -15.64
CA ALA A 116 -9.21 16.17 -16.38
C ALA A 116 -9.07 15.85 -17.87
N GLU A 117 -7.86 15.95 -18.43
CA GLU A 117 -7.62 15.65 -19.84
C GLU A 117 -7.89 14.18 -20.19
N PHE A 118 -7.63 13.22 -19.30
CA PHE A 118 -7.94 11.82 -19.57
C PHE A 118 -9.42 11.50 -19.39
N VAL A 119 -10.15 12.34 -18.66
CA VAL A 119 -11.62 12.29 -18.61
C VAL A 119 -12.21 12.77 -19.94
N ALA A 120 -11.70 13.89 -20.47
CA ALA A 120 -12.19 14.50 -21.70
C ALA A 120 -11.76 13.74 -22.97
N ASP A 121 -10.59 13.09 -22.95
CA ASP A 121 -9.99 12.45 -24.11
C ASP A 121 -9.72 10.96 -23.85
N LEU A 122 -10.59 10.11 -24.41
CA LEU A 122 -10.47 8.66 -24.32
C LEU A 122 -9.18 8.14 -24.98
N ALA A 123 -8.70 8.77 -26.05
CA ALA A 123 -7.49 8.33 -26.74
C ALA A 123 -6.25 8.57 -25.88
N LYS A 124 -6.17 9.72 -25.18
CA LYS A 124 -5.11 9.96 -24.17
C LYS A 124 -5.18 8.97 -23.02
N PHE A 125 -6.38 8.71 -22.49
CA PHE A 125 -6.57 7.70 -21.44
C PHE A 125 -6.06 6.32 -21.88
N VAL A 126 -6.41 5.89 -23.09
CA VAL A 126 -5.96 4.61 -23.67
C VAL A 126 -4.44 4.58 -23.82
N LYS A 127 -3.82 5.64 -24.37
CA LYS A 127 -2.36 5.71 -24.55
C LYS A 127 -1.62 5.43 -23.24
N ILE A 128 -2.07 6.03 -22.16
CA ILE A 128 -1.44 5.87 -20.84
C ILE A 128 -1.67 4.49 -20.25
N LYS A 129 -2.89 3.94 -20.39
CA LYS A 129 -3.18 2.58 -19.90
C LYS A 129 -2.42 1.52 -20.68
N ASP A 130 -2.22 1.75 -21.97
CA ASP A 130 -1.40 0.88 -22.82
C ASP A 130 0.09 0.95 -22.41
N ALA A 131 0.63 2.16 -22.20
CA ALA A 131 2.01 2.33 -21.72
C ALA A 131 2.22 1.66 -20.35
N ALA A 132 1.28 1.85 -19.42
CA ALA A 132 1.31 1.19 -18.12
C ALA A 132 1.26 -0.35 -18.25
N LEU A 133 0.46 -0.87 -19.19
CA LEU A 133 0.40 -2.30 -19.44
C LEU A 133 1.71 -2.85 -20.01
N VAL A 134 2.35 -2.13 -20.95
CA VAL A 134 3.68 -2.49 -21.47
C VAL A 134 4.69 -2.60 -20.33
N HIS A 135 4.78 -1.57 -19.47
CA HIS A 135 5.67 -1.59 -18.31
C HIS A 135 5.38 -2.77 -17.38
N ILE A 136 4.10 -3.09 -17.14
CA ILE A 136 3.67 -4.23 -16.33
C ILE A 136 4.03 -5.58 -16.96
N LEU A 137 4.05 -5.68 -18.29
CA LEU A 137 4.41 -6.91 -19.02
C LEU A 137 5.93 -7.08 -19.14
N GLU A 138 6.67 -5.99 -19.30
CA GLU A 138 8.12 -5.97 -19.50
C GLU A 138 8.91 -5.82 -18.19
N SER A 139 8.23 -5.62 -17.05
CA SER A 139 8.86 -5.41 -15.75
C SER A 139 9.89 -6.52 -15.42
N PRO A 140 11.17 -6.16 -15.21
CA PRO A 140 12.23 -7.13 -14.91
C PRO A 140 11.93 -8.04 -13.72
N SER A 141 11.24 -7.52 -12.71
CA SER A 141 10.80 -8.25 -11.51
C SER A 141 9.73 -9.32 -11.79
N ARG A 142 8.88 -9.12 -12.80
CA ARG A 142 7.91 -10.14 -13.24
C ARG A 142 8.59 -11.21 -14.07
N LEU A 143 9.49 -10.80 -14.96
CA LEU A 143 10.29 -11.72 -15.76
C LEU A 143 11.19 -12.59 -14.87
N SER A 144 11.78 -12.01 -13.81
CA SER A 144 12.57 -12.75 -12.82
C SER A 144 11.72 -13.66 -11.95
N GLY A 145 10.54 -13.21 -11.50
CA GLY A 145 9.62 -14.06 -10.74
C GLY A 145 9.21 -15.30 -11.54
N LEU A 146 8.83 -15.10 -12.80
CA LEU A 146 8.50 -16.19 -13.70
C LEU A 146 9.71 -17.10 -14.00
N SER A 147 10.92 -16.56 -14.16
CA SER A 147 12.11 -17.39 -14.39
C SER A 147 12.51 -18.24 -13.17
N ILE A 148 12.26 -17.75 -11.94
CA ILE A 148 12.49 -18.50 -10.70
C ILE A 148 11.55 -19.71 -10.60
N TYR A 149 10.27 -19.55 -10.95
CA TYR A 149 9.29 -20.63 -10.85
C TYR A 149 9.36 -21.64 -12.00
N PHE A 150 9.76 -21.18 -13.19
CA PHE A 150 9.63 -21.99 -14.41
C PHE A 150 10.96 -22.32 -15.08
N GLY A 151 12.10 -21.80 -14.61
CA GLY A 151 13.42 -22.02 -15.20
C GLY A 151 13.62 -21.30 -16.54
N ASN A 152 14.79 -20.70 -16.76
CA ASN A 152 15.10 -20.01 -18.02
C ASN A 152 14.94 -20.94 -19.24
N GLY A 153 14.22 -20.47 -20.27
CA GLY A 153 14.11 -21.18 -21.55
C GLY A 153 13.11 -22.34 -21.58
N THR A 154 12.22 -22.49 -20.60
CA THR A 154 11.20 -23.54 -20.66
C THR A 154 10.10 -23.22 -21.68
N PRO A 155 9.57 -24.24 -22.40
CA PRO A 155 8.49 -24.06 -23.38
C PRO A 155 7.24 -23.38 -22.81
N TRP A 156 7.02 -23.51 -21.50
CA TRP A 156 5.88 -22.93 -20.80
C TRP A 156 6.01 -21.40 -20.65
N LEU A 157 7.19 -20.88 -20.31
CA LEU A 157 7.45 -19.43 -20.30
C LEU A 157 7.24 -18.80 -21.68
N GLN A 158 7.71 -19.49 -22.73
CA GLN A 158 7.51 -19.05 -24.10
C GLN A 158 6.02 -19.03 -24.47
N LYS A 159 5.25 -20.04 -24.05
CA LYS A 159 3.80 -20.09 -24.26
C LYS A 159 3.07 -18.92 -23.57
N VAL A 160 3.39 -18.65 -22.30
CA VAL A 160 2.81 -17.52 -21.54
C VAL A 160 3.14 -16.18 -22.20
N SER A 161 4.38 -15.99 -22.66
CA SER A 161 4.80 -14.77 -23.36
C SER A 161 4.06 -14.57 -24.71
N VAL A 162 3.87 -15.65 -25.48
CA VAL A 162 3.12 -15.61 -26.75
C VAL A 162 1.65 -15.28 -26.49
N GLU A 163 1.02 -15.90 -25.48
CA GLU A 163 -0.37 -15.64 -25.11
C GLU A 163 -0.59 -14.20 -24.61
N GLN A 164 0.34 -13.67 -23.81
CA GLN A 164 0.32 -12.29 -23.36
C GLN A 164 0.42 -11.30 -24.53
N THR A 165 1.36 -11.54 -25.44
CA THR A 165 1.54 -10.70 -26.64
C THR A 165 0.30 -10.75 -27.54
N HIS A 166 -0.30 -11.94 -27.70
CA HIS A 166 -1.53 -12.11 -28.46
C HIS A 166 -2.70 -11.34 -27.84
N ASN A 167 -2.92 -11.51 -26.53
CA ASN A 167 -3.97 -10.81 -25.79
C ASN A 167 -3.80 -9.29 -25.80
N GLN A 168 -2.57 -8.79 -25.62
CA GLN A 168 -2.28 -7.36 -25.72
C GLN A 168 -2.59 -6.82 -27.13
N THR A 169 -2.23 -7.56 -28.17
CA THR A 169 -2.51 -7.18 -29.56
C THR A 169 -4.02 -7.13 -29.84
N ALA A 170 -4.76 -8.14 -29.39
CA ALA A 170 -6.22 -8.18 -29.52
C ALA A 170 -6.88 -7.03 -28.75
N MET A 171 -6.42 -6.76 -27.53
CA MET A 171 -6.90 -5.67 -26.69
C MET A 171 -6.63 -4.30 -27.32
N ARG A 172 -5.42 -4.05 -27.84
CA ARG A 172 -5.09 -2.81 -28.55
C ARG A 172 -5.98 -2.58 -29.76
N ARG A 173 -6.22 -3.62 -30.57
CA ARG A 173 -7.15 -3.53 -31.71
C ARG A 173 -8.57 -3.20 -31.26
N ALA A 174 -9.03 -3.85 -30.19
CA ALA A 174 -10.35 -3.59 -29.61
C ALA A 174 -10.50 -2.13 -29.15
N TRP A 175 -9.48 -1.58 -28.51
CA TRP A 175 -9.44 -0.19 -28.06
C TRP A 175 -9.36 0.80 -29.22
N ASP A 176 -8.55 0.51 -30.23
CA ASP A 176 -8.45 1.29 -31.47
C ASP A 176 -9.79 1.40 -32.20
N ASN A 177 -10.58 0.30 -32.23
CA ASN A 177 -11.91 0.30 -32.82
C ASN A 177 -12.84 1.27 -32.09
N VAL A 178 -12.80 1.29 -30.75
CA VAL A 178 -13.59 2.22 -29.93
C VAL A 178 -13.19 3.66 -30.21
N ILE A 179 -11.88 3.96 -30.24
CA ILE A 179 -11.38 5.33 -30.51
C ILE A 179 -11.79 5.80 -31.91
N LYS A 180 -11.69 4.91 -32.91
CA LYS A 180 -11.99 5.23 -34.32
C LYS A 180 -13.48 5.18 -34.66
N GLY A 181 -14.35 4.82 -33.70
CA GLY A 181 -15.79 4.67 -33.92
C GLY A 181 -16.13 3.58 -34.95
N LYS A 182 -15.32 2.53 -35.04
CA LYS A 182 -15.57 1.40 -35.93
C LYS A 182 -16.45 0.38 -35.21
N ASP A 183 -17.63 0.14 -35.75
CA ASP A 183 -18.43 -1.02 -35.37
C ASP A 183 -17.64 -2.29 -35.75
N ALA A 184 -17.58 -3.26 -34.84
CA ALA A 184 -16.92 -4.52 -35.12
C ALA A 184 -17.78 -5.30 -36.14
N ASP A 185 -17.28 -5.44 -37.37
CA ASP A 185 -17.93 -6.21 -38.44
C ASP A 185 -18.09 -7.71 -38.10
N GLU A 186 -17.46 -8.20 -37.02
CA GLU A 186 -17.66 -9.55 -36.47
C GLU A 186 -17.85 -9.55 -34.94
N PRO A 187 -18.80 -10.34 -34.40
CA PRO A 187 -19.06 -10.45 -32.97
C PRO A 187 -18.04 -11.39 -32.30
N ASP A 188 -16.79 -10.95 -32.20
CA ASP A 188 -15.80 -11.60 -31.34
C ASP A 188 -16.08 -11.22 -29.87
N GLU A 189 -16.51 -12.20 -29.07
CA GLU A 189 -16.84 -12.03 -27.65
C GLU A 189 -15.66 -11.46 -26.84
N GLN A 190 -14.43 -11.84 -27.19
CA GLN A 190 -13.22 -11.37 -26.51
C GLN A 190 -12.95 -9.90 -26.83
N VAL A 191 -13.11 -9.49 -28.09
CA VAL A 191 -12.99 -8.09 -28.51
C VAL A 191 -14.03 -7.24 -27.78
N GLN A 192 -15.29 -7.69 -27.74
CA GLN A 192 -16.36 -6.99 -27.02
C GLN A 192 -16.08 -6.90 -25.50
N ALA A 193 -15.47 -7.92 -24.90
CA ALA A 193 -15.06 -7.89 -23.51
C ALA A 193 -14.00 -6.80 -23.26
N TYR A 194 -12.96 -6.71 -24.10
CA TYR A 194 -11.93 -5.67 -23.98
C TYR A 194 -12.48 -4.25 -24.17
N GLN A 195 -13.43 -4.06 -25.09
CA GLN A 195 -14.11 -2.78 -25.30
C GLN A 195 -14.94 -2.38 -24.06
N ARG A 196 -15.71 -3.31 -23.50
CA ARG A 196 -16.48 -3.07 -22.27
C ARG A 196 -15.59 -2.70 -21.10
N ILE A 197 -14.48 -3.42 -20.90
CA ILE A 197 -13.49 -3.12 -19.85
C ILE A 197 -12.94 -1.70 -20.03
N LEU A 198 -12.59 -1.30 -21.25
CA LEU A 198 -12.08 0.05 -21.52
C LEU A 198 -13.09 1.13 -21.13
N LEU A 199 -14.31 1.03 -21.66
CA LEU A 199 -15.35 2.05 -21.45
C LEU A 199 -15.77 2.13 -19.98
N GLN A 200 -15.89 0.97 -19.31
CA GLN A 200 -16.17 0.93 -17.87
C GLN A 200 -15.03 1.55 -17.06
N SER A 201 -13.78 1.27 -17.43
CA SER A 201 -12.60 1.85 -16.76
C SER A 201 -12.52 3.36 -16.95
N HIS A 202 -12.82 3.87 -18.15
CA HIS A 202 -12.85 5.31 -18.43
C HIS A 202 -13.99 6.01 -17.68
N LYS A 203 -15.18 5.41 -17.64
CA LYS A 203 -16.30 5.92 -16.83
C LYS A 203 -15.98 5.97 -15.34
N GLU A 204 -15.36 4.92 -14.82
CA GLU A 204 -14.93 4.89 -13.42
C GLU A 204 -13.82 5.90 -13.15
N TYR A 205 -12.88 6.08 -14.10
CA TYR A 205 -11.85 7.10 -14.02
C TYR A 205 -12.45 8.51 -13.93
N ALA A 206 -13.43 8.82 -14.78
CA ALA A 206 -14.17 10.09 -14.75
C ALA A 206 -14.88 10.31 -13.41
N ARG A 207 -15.53 9.26 -12.89
CA ARG A 207 -16.20 9.32 -11.57
C ARG A 207 -15.19 9.59 -10.45
N LEU A 208 -14.03 8.95 -10.48
CA LEU A 208 -12.98 9.14 -9.47
C LEU A 208 -12.31 10.50 -9.58
N HIS A 209 -12.10 11.03 -10.80
CA HIS A 209 -11.62 12.39 -11.02
C HIS A 209 -12.53 13.42 -10.34
N GLU A 210 -13.85 13.33 -10.56
CA GLU A 210 -14.81 14.25 -9.95
C GLU A 210 -14.76 14.21 -8.42
N VAL A 211 -14.67 13.01 -7.83
CA VAL A 211 -14.53 12.85 -6.37
C VAL A 211 -13.22 13.49 -5.87
N GLN A 212 -12.11 13.28 -6.59
CA GLN A 212 -10.83 13.88 -6.23
C GLN A 212 -10.87 15.41 -6.32
N LEU A 213 -11.45 15.95 -7.40
CA LEU A 213 -11.60 17.39 -7.59
C LEU A 213 -12.38 18.02 -6.43
N GLN A 214 -13.53 17.43 -6.07
CA GLN A 214 -14.32 17.90 -4.92
C GLN A 214 -13.55 17.80 -3.58
N MET A 215 -12.74 16.76 -3.40
CA MET A 215 -11.91 16.62 -2.19
C MET A 215 -10.80 17.67 -2.12
N ILE A 216 -10.20 18.04 -3.27
CA ILE A 216 -9.19 19.09 -3.39
C ILE A 216 -9.83 20.46 -3.12
N GLU A 217 -10.90 20.80 -3.84
CA GLU A 217 -11.58 22.10 -3.73
C GLU A 217 -12.08 22.39 -2.32
N LYS A 218 -12.62 21.37 -1.64
CA LYS A 218 -13.10 21.50 -0.25
C LYS A 218 -11.99 21.38 0.78
N GLY A 219 -10.78 21.00 0.38
CA GLY A 219 -9.68 20.69 1.28
C GLY A 219 -9.98 19.54 2.26
N THR A 220 -11.01 18.73 2.00
CA THR A 220 -11.53 17.73 2.95
C THR A 220 -10.44 16.75 3.38
N PHE A 221 -9.62 16.28 2.43
CA PHE A 221 -8.58 15.31 2.73
C PHE A 221 -7.54 15.84 3.71
N VAL A 222 -6.98 17.03 3.43
CA VAL A 222 -5.95 17.65 4.26
C VAL A 222 -6.53 18.04 5.62
N ASN A 223 -7.72 18.63 5.64
CA ASN A 223 -8.38 19.04 6.88
C ASN A 223 -8.69 17.85 7.79
N THR A 224 -9.23 16.76 7.23
CA THR A 224 -9.48 15.54 7.99
C THR A 224 -8.17 14.95 8.48
N LEU A 225 -7.16 14.77 7.61
CA LEU A 225 -5.90 14.17 8.02
C LEU A 225 -5.22 14.97 9.12
N ALA A 226 -5.13 16.30 8.97
CA ALA A 226 -4.58 17.19 9.98
C ALA A 226 -5.34 17.13 11.32
N SER A 227 -6.67 16.96 11.28
CA SER A 227 -7.48 16.80 12.50
C SER A 227 -7.25 15.49 13.24
N LEU A 228 -6.79 14.44 12.52
CA LEU A 228 -6.48 13.13 13.09
C LEU A 228 -5.10 13.08 13.72
N LEU A 229 -4.21 14.02 13.38
CA LEU A 229 -2.87 14.05 13.94
C LEU A 229 -2.93 14.58 15.38
N PRO A 230 -2.57 13.77 16.39
CA PRO A 230 -2.65 14.21 17.78
C PRO A 230 -1.66 15.36 18.03
N LYS A 231 -2.17 16.44 18.62
CA LYS A 231 -1.37 17.59 19.04
C LYS A 231 -0.39 17.14 20.13
N GLY A 232 0.91 17.11 19.82
CA GLY A 232 1.97 16.82 20.80
C GLY A 232 2.51 15.39 20.82
N GLN A 233 2.21 14.54 19.81
CA GLN A 233 2.98 13.32 19.58
C GLN A 233 4.31 13.59 18.86
N GLN A 234 5.17 12.56 18.81
CA GLN A 234 6.38 12.55 17.97
C GLN A 234 6.04 12.98 16.53
N PRO A 235 6.96 13.68 15.84
CA PRO A 235 6.74 14.10 14.46
C PRO A 235 6.49 12.86 13.58
N LEU A 236 5.33 12.84 12.93
CA LEU A 236 4.99 11.80 11.95
C LEU A 236 5.82 12.00 10.69
N SER A 237 6.45 10.93 10.21
CA SER A 237 7.06 10.94 8.89
C SER A 237 5.97 10.91 7.83
N LEU A 238 6.09 11.76 6.82
CA LEU A 238 5.13 11.83 5.71
C LEU A 238 5.83 11.48 4.41
N SER A 239 5.24 10.55 3.65
CA SER A 239 5.62 10.28 2.27
C SER A 239 4.41 10.50 1.37
N ILE A 240 4.60 11.24 0.28
CA ILE A 240 3.59 11.46 -0.74
C ILE A 240 4.12 10.87 -2.03
N ARG A 241 3.40 9.88 -2.58
CA ARG A 241 3.77 9.21 -3.82
C ARG A 241 2.68 9.39 -4.86
N GLY A 242 3.01 10.08 -5.94
CA GLY A 242 2.22 10.08 -7.16
C GLY A 242 2.77 9.09 -8.18
N PHE A 243 1.90 8.56 -9.04
CA PHE A 243 2.35 7.97 -10.29
C PHE A 243 2.62 9.11 -11.27
N LYS A 244 3.84 9.20 -11.79
CA LYS A 244 4.12 10.08 -12.93
C LYS A 244 3.41 9.51 -14.15
N TYR A 245 2.56 10.33 -14.76
CA TYR A 245 1.96 10.04 -16.08
C TYR A 245 2.76 10.67 -17.23
N GLU A 246 3.83 11.38 -16.91
CA GLU A 246 4.66 12.06 -17.90
C GLU A 246 5.75 11.11 -18.41
N ASP A 247 5.84 11.10 -19.74
CA ASP A 247 6.86 10.47 -20.55
C ASP A 247 8.27 10.70 -19.95
N GLU A 248 9.16 9.74 -20.17
CA GLU A 248 10.59 9.87 -19.90
C GLU A 248 11.10 11.25 -20.36
N VAL A 249 11.63 12.04 -19.40
CA VAL A 249 12.67 13.07 -19.46
C VAL A 249 12.27 14.28 -18.59
N ASP A 250 13.04 14.47 -17.50
CA ASP A 250 13.22 15.67 -16.67
C ASP A 250 12.03 16.60 -16.40
N PHE A 251 11.60 16.72 -15.14
CA PHE A 251 11.24 17.98 -14.45
C PHE A 251 10.63 17.67 -13.07
N MET A 252 11.44 17.31 -12.07
CA MET A 252 11.03 17.32 -10.65
C MET A 252 12.01 18.09 -9.75
N ASP A 253 12.76 19.04 -10.31
CA ASP A 253 13.63 19.94 -9.53
C ASP A 253 13.00 21.31 -9.23
N LYS A 254 11.71 21.54 -9.52
CA LYS A 254 11.13 22.91 -9.46
C LYS A 254 9.86 23.13 -8.65
N TYR A 255 9.34 22.16 -7.92
CA TYR A 255 8.10 22.35 -7.14
C TYR A 255 8.22 22.09 -5.63
N TRP A 256 9.39 22.35 -5.02
CA TRP A 256 9.52 22.36 -3.56
C TRP A 256 9.52 23.76 -2.91
N GLU A 257 9.27 24.83 -3.67
CA GLU A 257 9.07 26.16 -3.08
C GLU A 257 7.58 26.52 -2.99
N ALA A 258 6.87 25.84 -2.10
CA ALA A 258 5.72 26.36 -1.36
C ALA A 258 5.09 25.20 -0.59
N PHE A 259 5.52 24.97 0.66
CA PHE A 259 4.70 24.65 1.84
C PHE A 259 5.61 24.62 3.07
#